data_AF-A0AA39JBH8-F1
#
_entry.id   AF-A0AA39JBH8-F1
#
_cell.length_a   1.000
_cell.length_b   1.000
_cell.length_c   1.000
_cell.angle_alpha   90.00
_cell.angle_beta   90.00
_cell.angle_gamma   90.00
#
_symmetry.space_group_name_H-M   'P 1'
#
loop_
_entity.id
_entity.type
_entity.pdbx_description
1 polymer ?
#
loop_
_entity_poly.entity_id
_entity_poly.type
_entity_poly.pdbx_seq_one_letter_code
_entity_poly.pdbx_strand_id
1 'polypeptide(L)'
;MITPSDIHKLSEVYRHLTTSNNAPLDCEYKEIASLLREAEELMKSLRQQLALDDERMESLIIAWHGDPYAGPTGEDYSALHETYKFIELHQPVLSTIRQMPPEILLHTLSRDDWRYYSNVHQTRLGPWSFSRISRLWCTVSLSLNQLWSEFSFNEINAAACSAAPLAMLKLWLDRSGNAPLWIFGEVACSMTVPSYEAMAQLIGRPKKTLLLAYRKSFPRRSRMAQNLTCPSCSCGYFMLERWTSLHIFSPPPPIMHTGICLLNVAWKAAKVIDHLTLPWLETFGITASTVSKVAAFLHRLRCTLEALYIRDPVPLGGHLSRILNMVPHLKSPSLQWTPDVVQGADHVNNHVSILSKLSVVKDGRPVLLPSLQSLSIQIDESFKPRGLLHMLELRSHHSRCADNNCQLLKNVELEGKTKEVLLTAVKLYISAHEKELDSSIKIPFL
;
A
#
# COMPACT_ATOMS: atom_id res chain seq x y z
N MET A 1 -52.35 -13.09 -12.34
CA MET A 1 -51.57 -13.95 -13.26
C MET A 1 -51.09 -13.08 -14.38
N ILE A 2 -49.81 -12.74 -14.34
CA ILE A 2 -49.16 -11.97 -15.40
C ILE A 2 -49.10 -12.78 -16.69
N THR A 3 -49.28 -12.13 -17.83
CA THR A 3 -49.01 -12.71 -19.14
C THR A 3 -47.59 -12.36 -19.59
N PRO A 4 -47.00 -13.09 -20.57
CA PRO A 4 -45.72 -12.69 -21.17
C PRO A 4 -45.73 -11.24 -21.69
N SER A 5 -46.86 -10.80 -22.26
CA SER A 5 -47.00 -9.42 -22.76
C SER A 5 -46.98 -8.36 -21.65
N ASP A 6 -47.40 -8.73 -20.42
CA ASP A 6 -47.33 -7.85 -19.26
C ASP A 6 -45.90 -7.72 -18.75
N ILE A 7 -45.08 -8.79 -18.85
CA ILE A 7 -43.67 -8.77 -18.42
C ILE A 7 -42.89 -7.69 -19.15
N HIS A 8 -43.06 -7.57 -20.46
CA HIS A 8 -42.35 -6.56 -21.24
C HIS A 8 -42.70 -5.15 -20.75
N LYS A 9 -43.99 -4.85 -20.58
CA LYS A 9 -44.47 -3.55 -20.07
C LYS A 9 -43.95 -3.26 -18.66
N LEU A 10 -44.02 -4.25 -17.77
CA LEU A 10 -43.56 -4.13 -16.39
C LEU A 10 -42.03 -3.93 -16.32
N SER A 11 -41.29 -4.60 -17.20
CA SER A 11 -39.84 -4.40 -17.34
C SER A 11 -39.51 -2.95 -17.72
N GLU A 12 -40.30 -2.33 -18.62
CA GLU A 12 -40.13 -0.91 -18.96
C GLU A 12 -40.46 0.03 -17.80
N VAL A 13 -41.56 -0.24 -17.06
CA VAL A 13 -41.96 0.54 -15.88
C VAL A 13 -40.87 0.55 -14.81
N TYR A 14 -40.29 -0.62 -14.51
CA TYR A 14 -39.27 -0.79 -13.47
C TYR A 14 -37.83 -0.68 -13.96
N ARG A 15 -37.62 -0.37 -15.24
CA ARG A 15 -36.30 -0.18 -15.85
C ARG A 15 -35.43 0.83 -15.09
N HIS A 16 -36.05 1.83 -14.47
CA HIS A 16 -35.32 2.83 -13.69
C HIS A 16 -34.63 2.23 -12.44
N LEU A 17 -35.13 1.13 -11.86
CA LEU A 17 -34.52 0.48 -10.69
C LEU A 17 -33.37 -0.47 -11.06
N THR A 18 -33.38 -0.98 -12.29
CA THR A 18 -32.31 -1.83 -12.83
C THR A 18 -31.18 -1.00 -13.42
N THR A 19 -31.49 0.19 -13.94
CA THR A 19 -30.51 1.13 -14.51
C THR A 19 -30.00 2.18 -13.53
N SER A 20 -30.75 2.48 -12.47
CA SER A 20 -30.29 3.36 -11.40
C SER A 20 -29.75 2.58 -10.22
N ASN A 21 -28.88 3.23 -9.45
CA ASN A 21 -28.42 2.69 -8.18
C ASN A 21 -29.42 2.97 -7.04
N ASN A 22 -30.61 3.54 -7.28
CA ASN A 22 -31.52 3.84 -6.18
C ASN A 22 -32.07 2.55 -5.57
N ALA A 23 -32.20 2.52 -4.23
CA ALA A 23 -32.96 1.46 -3.59
C ALA A 23 -34.45 1.66 -3.92
N PRO A 24 -35.22 0.58 -4.14
CA PRO A 24 -36.65 0.69 -4.35
C PRO A 24 -37.34 1.28 -3.11
N LEU A 25 -38.39 2.05 -3.32
CA LEU A 25 -39.31 2.47 -2.25
C LEU A 25 -40.02 1.25 -1.66
N ASP A 26 -40.55 1.36 -0.44
CA ASP A 26 -41.25 0.24 0.23
C ASP A 26 -42.43 -0.31 -0.59
N CYS A 27 -43.15 0.57 -1.30
CA CYS A 27 -44.24 0.15 -2.20
C CYS A 27 -43.71 -0.58 -3.44
N GLU A 28 -42.71 -0.01 -4.13
CA GLU A 28 -42.05 -0.61 -5.30
C GLU A 28 -41.43 -1.96 -4.95
N TYR A 29 -40.80 -2.06 -3.78
CA TYR A 29 -40.22 -3.30 -3.28
C TYR A 29 -41.28 -4.40 -3.14
N LYS A 30 -42.40 -4.09 -2.47
CA LYS A 30 -43.49 -5.05 -2.29
C LYS A 30 -44.10 -5.47 -3.63
N GLU A 31 -44.26 -4.52 -4.54
CA GLU A 31 -44.83 -4.77 -5.86
C GLU A 31 -43.90 -5.65 -6.71
N ILE A 32 -42.62 -5.31 -6.83
CA ILE A 32 -41.62 -6.09 -7.57
C ILE A 32 -41.44 -7.48 -6.94
N ALA A 33 -41.47 -7.60 -5.61
CA ALA A 33 -41.44 -8.90 -4.95
C ALA A 33 -42.67 -9.76 -5.29
N SER A 34 -43.84 -9.15 -5.44
CA SER A 34 -45.03 -9.85 -5.92
C SER A 34 -44.88 -10.27 -7.39
N LEU A 35 -44.44 -9.34 -8.25
CA LEU A 35 -44.26 -9.59 -9.68
C LEU A 35 -43.20 -10.65 -9.96
N LEU A 36 -42.10 -10.68 -9.22
CA LEU A 36 -41.07 -11.71 -9.33
C LEU A 36 -41.60 -13.09 -8.96
N ARG A 37 -42.41 -13.21 -7.90
CA ARG A 37 -43.07 -14.47 -7.56
C ARG A 37 -44.03 -14.92 -8.68
N GLU A 38 -44.81 -14.00 -9.25
CA GLU A 38 -45.68 -14.33 -10.38
C GLU A 38 -44.88 -14.73 -11.64
N ALA A 39 -43.74 -14.07 -11.90
CA ALA A 39 -42.85 -14.40 -13.01
C ALA A 39 -42.14 -15.75 -12.81
N GLU A 40 -41.76 -16.11 -11.58
CA GLU A 40 -41.19 -17.42 -11.25
C GLU A 40 -42.20 -18.56 -11.46
N GLU A 41 -43.47 -18.35 -11.06
CA GLU A 41 -44.54 -19.32 -11.33
C GLU A 41 -44.85 -19.42 -12.84
N LEU A 42 -44.86 -18.30 -13.57
CA LEU A 42 -45.01 -18.31 -15.03
C LEU A 42 -43.84 -19.03 -15.71
N MET A 43 -42.60 -18.77 -15.29
CA MET A 43 -41.39 -19.46 -15.76
C MET A 43 -41.53 -20.97 -15.57
N LYS A 44 -41.99 -21.40 -14.39
CA LYS A 44 -42.22 -22.81 -14.08
C LYS A 44 -43.32 -23.42 -14.97
N SER A 45 -44.40 -22.69 -15.22
CA SER A 45 -45.47 -23.13 -16.12
C SER A 45 -44.99 -23.27 -17.57
N LEU A 46 -44.23 -22.30 -18.09
CA LEU A 46 -43.65 -22.34 -19.43
C LEU A 46 -42.67 -23.50 -19.59
N ARG A 47 -41.83 -23.77 -18.59
CA ARG A 47 -40.94 -24.96 -18.58
C ARG A 47 -41.71 -26.26 -18.70
N GLN A 48 -42.83 -26.39 -17.97
CA GLN A 48 -43.69 -27.57 -18.02
C GLN A 48 -44.36 -27.73 -19.39
N GLN A 49 -44.88 -26.64 -19.97
CA GLN A 49 -45.51 -26.66 -21.30
C GLN A 49 -44.54 -27.06 -22.40
N LEU A 50 -43.29 -26.60 -22.32
CA LEU A 50 -42.22 -26.92 -23.27
C LEU A 50 -41.52 -28.26 -22.98
N ALA A 51 -41.95 -28.99 -21.94
CA ALA A 51 -41.32 -30.23 -21.47
C ALA A 51 -39.79 -30.12 -21.32
N LEU A 52 -39.34 -29.00 -20.73
CA LEU A 52 -37.93 -28.73 -20.47
C LEU A 52 -37.52 -29.30 -19.11
N ASP A 53 -36.45 -30.10 -19.10
CA ASP A 53 -35.75 -30.50 -17.88
C ASP A 53 -34.74 -29.43 -17.44
N ASP A 54 -34.15 -29.62 -16.26
CA ASP A 54 -33.20 -28.65 -15.68
C ASP A 54 -31.93 -28.48 -16.54
N GLU A 55 -31.44 -29.56 -17.16
CA GLU A 55 -30.23 -29.55 -18.00
C GLU A 55 -30.46 -28.74 -19.29
N ARG A 56 -31.62 -28.91 -19.95
CA ARG A 56 -32.00 -28.09 -21.10
C ARG A 56 -32.22 -26.64 -20.71
N MET A 57 -32.84 -26.37 -19.56
CA MET A 57 -33.02 -25.00 -19.08
C MET A 57 -31.67 -24.32 -18.83
N GLU A 58 -30.72 -25.00 -18.19
CA GLU A 58 -29.39 -24.46 -17.95
C GLU A 58 -28.62 -24.22 -19.26
N SER A 59 -28.74 -25.14 -20.23
CA SER A 59 -28.19 -24.96 -21.57
C SER A 59 -28.76 -23.73 -22.28
N LEU A 60 -30.07 -23.49 -22.19
CA LEU A 60 -30.72 -22.30 -22.73
C LEU A 60 -30.23 -21.02 -22.04
N ILE A 61 -30.09 -21.03 -20.71
CA ILE A 61 -29.56 -19.89 -19.95
C ILE A 61 -28.13 -19.56 -20.39
N ILE A 62 -27.26 -20.57 -20.52
CA ILE A 62 -25.88 -20.40 -20.99
C ILE A 62 -25.88 -19.81 -22.41
N ALA A 63 -26.73 -20.33 -23.30
CA ALA A 63 -26.86 -19.82 -24.66
C ALA A 63 -27.29 -18.34 -24.68
N TRP A 64 -28.26 -17.95 -23.85
CA TRP A 64 -28.72 -16.57 -23.73
C TRP A 64 -27.66 -15.61 -23.17
N HIS A 65 -26.74 -16.10 -22.33
CA HIS A 65 -25.62 -15.29 -21.82
C HIS A 65 -24.47 -15.13 -22.83
N GLY A 66 -24.28 -16.11 -23.72
CA GLY A 66 -23.14 -16.17 -24.63
C GLY A 66 -23.26 -15.25 -25.85
N ASP A 67 -24.48 -15.01 -26.35
CA ASP A 67 -24.72 -14.14 -27.50
C ASP A 67 -26.08 -13.40 -27.36
N PRO A 68 -26.07 -12.08 -27.07
CA PRO A 68 -27.31 -11.30 -26.95
C PRO A 68 -28.10 -11.15 -28.26
N TYR A 69 -27.50 -11.54 -29.40
CA TYR A 69 -28.12 -11.52 -30.73
C TYR A 69 -28.47 -12.92 -31.25
N ALA A 70 -28.11 -13.99 -30.54
CA ALA A 70 -28.67 -15.30 -30.77
C ALA A 70 -30.14 -15.26 -30.33
N GLY A 71 -31.00 -14.74 -31.21
CA GLY A 71 -32.43 -14.80 -31.05
C GLY A 71 -32.81 -16.26 -30.80
N PRO A 72 -33.78 -16.53 -29.91
CA PRO A 72 -34.25 -17.89 -29.70
C PRO A 72 -34.61 -18.46 -31.07
N THR A 73 -34.05 -19.61 -31.44
CA THR A 73 -34.26 -20.25 -32.75
C THR A 73 -35.68 -20.82 -32.94
N GLY A 74 -36.68 -20.28 -32.25
CA GLY A 74 -38.09 -20.62 -32.34
C GLY A 74 -38.94 -19.65 -31.50
N GLU A 75 -40.12 -19.29 -32.03
CA GLU A 75 -41.11 -18.42 -31.37
C GLU A 75 -41.51 -18.96 -29.97
N ASP A 76 -41.46 -20.28 -29.81
CA ASP A 76 -41.83 -21.01 -28.59
C ASP A 76 -41.01 -20.61 -27.34
N TYR A 77 -39.77 -20.15 -27.51
CA TYR A 77 -38.90 -19.78 -26.37
C TYR A 77 -38.91 -18.28 -26.06
N SER A 78 -39.60 -17.46 -26.86
CA SER A 78 -39.55 -16.00 -26.67
C SER A 78 -40.14 -15.59 -25.32
N ALA A 79 -41.30 -16.14 -24.95
CA ALA A 79 -41.94 -15.85 -23.66
C ALA A 79 -41.08 -16.32 -22.48
N LEU A 80 -40.43 -17.49 -22.61
CA LEU A 80 -39.54 -18.04 -21.60
C LEU A 80 -38.32 -17.14 -21.39
N HIS A 81 -37.69 -16.70 -22.49
CA HIS A 81 -36.54 -15.81 -22.47
C HIS A 81 -36.86 -14.43 -21.90
N GLU A 82 -38.01 -13.84 -22.25
CA GLU A 82 -38.46 -12.56 -21.68
C GLU A 82 -38.72 -12.65 -20.17
N THR A 83 -39.38 -13.72 -19.74
CA THR A 83 -39.61 -13.98 -18.31
C THR A 83 -38.29 -14.15 -17.57
N TYR A 84 -37.32 -14.86 -18.17
CA TYR A 84 -35.99 -15.06 -17.60
C TYR A 84 -35.27 -13.72 -17.42
N LYS A 85 -35.21 -12.92 -18.48
CA LYS A 85 -34.58 -11.59 -18.46
C LYS A 85 -35.21 -10.68 -17.41
N PHE A 86 -36.54 -10.72 -17.25
CA PHE A 86 -37.20 -9.94 -16.21
C PHE A 86 -36.75 -10.34 -14.81
N ILE A 87 -36.73 -11.65 -14.52
CA ILE A 87 -36.26 -12.19 -13.23
C ILE A 87 -34.80 -11.79 -13.00
N GLU A 88 -33.93 -12.07 -13.97
CA GLU A 88 -32.49 -11.78 -13.89
C GLU A 88 -32.20 -10.30 -13.62
N LEU A 89 -32.90 -9.39 -14.31
CA LEU A 89 -32.70 -7.95 -14.18
C LEU A 89 -33.23 -7.41 -12.84
N HIS A 90 -34.36 -7.91 -12.35
CA HIS A 90 -35.06 -7.32 -11.20
C HIS A 90 -34.78 -8.02 -9.88
N GLN A 91 -34.38 -9.30 -9.87
CA GLN A 91 -34.05 -10.02 -8.65
C GLN A 91 -32.94 -9.33 -7.83
N PRO A 92 -31.85 -8.81 -8.43
CA PRO A 92 -30.82 -8.07 -7.68
C PRO A 92 -31.34 -6.78 -7.02
N VAL A 93 -32.44 -6.18 -7.53
CA VAL A 93 -33.06 -4.98 -6.96
C VAL A 93 -33.59 -5.25 -5.56
N LEU A 94 -34.09 -6.47 -5.31
CA LEU A 94 -34.60 -6.89 -4.01
C LEU A 94 -33.54 -7.47 -3.08
N SER A 95 -32.26 -7.49 -3.50
CA SER A 95 -31.21 -8.04 -2.67
C SER A 95 -31.14 -7.29 -1.35
N THR A 96 -31.14 -8.02 -0.24
CA THR A 96 -31.03 -7.47 1.12
C THR A 96 -29.79 -6.59 1.28
N ILE A 97 -28.75 -6.86 0.49
CA ILE A 97 -27.53 -6.04 0.47
C ILE A 97 -27.83 -4.59 0.08
N ARG A 98 -28.76 -4.33 -0.85
CA ARG A 98 -29.13 -2.97 -1.29
C ARG A 98 -29.88 -2.17 -0.22
N GLN A 99 -30.47 -2.87 0.75
CA GLN A 99 -31.30 -2.32 1.83
C GLN A 99 -30.61 -2.27 3.19
N MET A 100 -29.32 -2.60 3.24
CA MET A 100 -28.57 -2.55 4.50
C MET A 100 -28.61 -1.13 5.08
N PRO A 101 -28.92 -0.98 6.38
CA PRO A 101 -28.84 0.31 7.06
C PRO A 101 -27.44 0.90 6.95
N PRO A 102 -27.31 2.24 6.83
CA PRO A 102 -26.01 2.89 6.67
C PRO A 102 -25.04 2.58 7.82
N GLU A 103 -25.53 2.34 9.03
CA GLU A 103 -24.73 1.99 10.21
C GLU A 103 -24.03 0.63 10.02
N ILE A 104 -24.75 -0.35 9.48
CA ILE A 104 -24.19 -1.68 9.18
C ILE A 104 -23.19 -1.60 8.03
N LEU A 105 -23.47 -0.75 7.03
CA LEU A 105 -22.54 -0.49 5.93
C LEU A 105 -21.25 0.16 6.42
N LEU A 106 -21.35 1.20 7.26
CA LEU A 106 -20.22 1.85 7.88
C LEU A 106 -19.40 0.83 8.66
N HIS A 107 -20.02 0.04 9.53
CA HIS A 107 -19.31 -0.98 10.30
C HIS A 107 -18.61 -2.02 9.42
N THR A 108 -19.29 -2.49 8.36
CA THR A 108 -18.74 -3.49 7.43
C THR A 108 -17.56 -2.91 6.64
N LEU A 109 -17.67 -1.66 6.22
CA LEU A 109 -16.68 -0.97 5.39
C LEU A 109 -15.52 -0.37 6.22
N SER A 110 -15.72 -0.10 7.50
CA SER A 110 -14.68 0.43 8.40
C SER A 110 -13.71 -0.63 8.92
N ARG A 111 -13.93 -1.92 8.62
CA ARG A 111 -13.08 -3.00 9.14
C ARG A 111 -11.65 -2.89 8.59
N ASP A 112 -10.65 -2.89 9.49
CA ASP A 112 -9.26 -2.47 9.24
C ASP A 112 -8.44 -3.27 8.21
N ASP A 113 -9.01 -4.28 7.56
CA ASP A 113 -8.24 -5.27 6.79
C ASP A 113 -8.24 -5.04 5.27
N TRP A 114 -8.32 -3.77 4.85
CA TRP A 114 -8.25 -3.40 3.44
C TRP A 114 -6.85 -3.58 2.83
N ARG A 115 -5.84 -3.84 3.66
CA ARG A 115 -4.41 -4.00 3.29
C ARG A 115 -4.13 -5.16 2.34
N TYR A 116 -5.12 -6.02 2.08
CA TYR A 116 -4.99 -7.19 1.20
C TYR A 116 -5.67 -7.02 -0.17
N TYR A 117 -6.30 -5.88 -0.46
CA TYR A 117 -6.93 -5.66 -1.76
C TYR A 117 -5.90 -5.21 -2.80
N SER A 118 -5.23 -6.18 -3.42
CA SER A 118 -4.17 -5.94 -4.43
C SER A 118 -4.63 -5.20 -5.71
N ASN A 119 -5.93 -4.96 -5.89
CA ASN A 119 -6.52 -4.41 -7.11
C ASN A 119 -7.49 -3.25 -6.85
N VAL A 120 -7.22 -2.40 -5.85
CA VAL A 120 -8.07 -1.22 -5.53
C VAL A 120 -8.32 -0.29 -6.72
N HIS A 121 -7.44 -0.30 -7.73
CA HIS A 121 -7.58 0.50 -8.96
C HIS A 121 -8.52 -0.07 -10.00
N GLN A 122 -8.81 -1.35 -9.92
CA GLN A 122 -9.72 -1.96 -10.88
C GLN A 122 -11.12 -1.47 -10.51
N THR A 123 -11.74 -0.62 -11.33
CA THR A 123 -13.08 -0.04 -11.05
C THR A 123 -14.19 -1.08 -10.94
N ARG A 124 -13.90 -2.34 -11.27
CA ARG A 124 -14.77 -3.51 -11.07
C ARG A 124 -14.58 -4.17 -9.69
N LEU A 125 -13.48 -3.88 -9.00
CA LEU A 125 -13.09 -4.40 -7.68
C LEU A 125 -12.87 -3.23 -6.69
N GLY A 126 -12.50 -3.58 -5.46
CA GLY A 126 -12.12 -2.62 -4.42
C GLY A 126 -13.28 -1.69 -4.02
N PRO A 127 -12.99 -0.47 -3.55
CA PRO A 127 -14.01 0.48 -3.09
C PRO A 127 -15.05 0.86 -4.15
N TRP A 128 -14.71 0.74 -5.43
CA TRP A 128 -15.59 1.08 -6.57
C TRP A 128 -16.70 0.07 -6.79
N SER A 129 -16.52 -1.20 -6.40
CA SER A 129 -17.60 -2.18 -6.57
C SER A 129 -18.82 -1.81 -5.72
N PHE A 130 -18.60 -1.19 -4.56
CA PHE A 130 -19.66 -0.70 -3.68
C PHE A 130 -20.52 0.38 -4.34
N SER A 131 -19.93 1.24 -5.19
CA SER A 131 -20.70 2.29 -5.87
C SER A 131 -21.67 1.74 -6.92
N ARG A 132 -21.59 0.44 -7.25
CA ARG A 132 -22.46 -0.25 -8.21
C ARG A 132 -23.59 -1.04 -7.54
N ILE A 133 -23.58 -1.16 -6.21
CA ILE A 133 -24.60 -1.93 -5.48
C ILE A 133 -25.87 -1.09 -5.34
N SER A 134 -25.75 0.06 -4.70
CA SER A 134 -26.83 1.06 -4.59
C SER A 134 -26.24 2.45 -4.31
N ARG A 135 -27.09 3.48 -4.36
CA ARG A 135 -26.75 4.88 -4.14
C ARG A 135 -26.38 5.10 -2.68
N LEU A 136 -27.00 4.36 -1.77
CA LEU A 136 -26.63 4.35 -0.36
C LEU A 136 -25.21 3.81 -0.18
N TRP A 137 -24.91 2.64 -0.76
CA TRP A 137 -23.55 2.08 -0.73
C TRP A 137 -22.53 3.02 -1.34
N CYS A 138 -22.85 3.63 -2.49
CA CYS A 138 -22.02 4.65 -3.12
C CYS A 138 -21.78 5.85 -2.20
N THR A 139 -22.82 6.37 -1.56
CA THR A 139 -22.71 7.53 -0.65
C THR A 139 -21.85 7.19 0.56
N VAL A 140 -22.11 6.05 1.20
CA VAL A 140 -21.34 5.59 2.37
C VAL A 140 -19.88 5.32 1.99
N SER A 141 -19.61 4.58 0.91
CA SER A 141 -18.24 4.27 0.51
C SER A 141 -17.43 5.51 0.11
N LEU A 142 -18.09 6.49 -0.54
CA LEU A 142 -17.47 7.76 -0.91
C LEU A 142 -17.24 8.69 0.28
N SER A 143 -17.94 8.50 1.41
CA SER A 143 -17.75 9.27 2.65
C SER A 143 -16.65 8.72 3.56
N LEU A 144 -16.27 7.46 3.36
CA LEU A 144 -15.27 6.77 4.17
C LEU A 144 -13.86 6.98 3.62
N ASN A 145 -13.20 8.04 4.08
CA ASN A 145 -11.81 8.39 3.71
C ASN A 145 -10.83 7.21 3.83
N GLN A 146 -11.05 6.30 4.80
CA GLN A 146 -10.21 5.12 5.02
C GLN A 146 -10.23 4.13 3.84
N LEU A 147 -11.34 4.01 3.11
CA LEU A 147 -11.39 3.15 1.91
C LEU A 147 -10.48 3.66 0.79
N TRP A 148 -10.19 4.96 0.81
CA TRP A 148 -9.34 5.66 -0.16
C TRP A 148 -7.91 5.85 0.36
N SER A 149 -7.61 5.32 1.55
CA SER A 149 -6.29 5.41 2.17
C SER A 149 -5.25 4.55 1.48
N GLU A 150 -5.61 3.63 0.59
CA GLU A 150 -4.66 2.77 -0.11
C GLU A 150 -4.80 2.88 -1.64
N PHE A 151 -3.68 3.14 -2.30
CA PHE A 151 -3.55 3.26 -3.75
C PHE A 151 -2.44 2.31 -4.23
N SER A 152 -2.81 1.13 -4.73
CA SER A 152 -1.86 0.12 -5.24
C SER A 152 -1.93 -0.08 -6.75
N PHE A 153 -0.88 0.30 -7.49
CA PHE A 153 -0.79 0.08 -8.94
C PHE A 153 0.14 -1.07 -9.29
N ASN A 154 -0.41 -2.04 -10.03
CA ASN A 154 0.37 -3.10 -10.64
C ASN A 154 1.06 -2.54 -11.87
N GLU A 155 2.39 -2.63 -11.87
CA GLU A 155 3.30 -2.33 -12.98
C GLU A 155 2.91 -1.10 -13.82
N ILE A 156 3.52 0.05 -13.54
CA ILE A 156 3.47 1.16 -14.51
C ILE A 156 4.26 0.71 -15.73
N ASN A 157 3.58 0.07 -16.68
CA ASN A 157 4.16 -0.21 -17.97
C ASN A 157 4.19 1.12 -18.73
N ALA A 158 5.30 1.47 -19.37
CA ALA A 158 5.45 2.77 -20.03
C ALA A 158 4.37 3.01 -21.10
N ALA A 159 3.81 1.94 -21.69
CA ALA A 159 2.69 1.98 -22.61
C ALA A 159 1.31 2.22 -21.93
N ALA A 160 1.18 1.89 -20.64
CA ALA A 160 -0.03 2.06 -19.85
C ALA A 160 -0.10 3.42 -19.11
N CYS A 161 0.96 4.25 -19.17
CA CYS A 161 0.97 5.66 -18.80
C CYS A 161 0.12 6.55 -19.74
N SER A 162 -1.12 6.12 -20.01
CA SER A 162 -2.17 7.01 -20.50
C SER A 162 -2.53 8.03 -19.39
N ALA A 163 -3.33 9.05 -19.68
CA ALA A 163 -3.76 10.04 -18.67
C ALA A 163 -4.57 9.44 -17.49
N ALA A 164 -5.00 8.17 -17.59
CA ALA A 164 -5.89 7.51 -16.64
C ALA A 164 -5.33 7.32 -15.22
N PRO A 165 -4.05 6.92 -14.98
CA PRO A 165 -3.51 6.73 -13.64
C PRO A 165 -3.38 8.04 -12.85
N LEU A 166 -3.15 9.16 -13.54
CA LEU A 166 -3.03 10.48 -12.91
C LEU A 166 -4.39 11.01 -12.46
N ALA A 167 -5.41 10.96 -13.31
CA ALA A 167 -6.78 11.31 -12.92
C ALA A 167 -7.27 10.46 -11.74
N MET A 168 -6.90 9.18 -11.75
CA MET A 168 -7.22 8.24 -10.69
C MET A 168 -6.48 8.56 -9.38
N LEU A 169 -5.17 8.84 -9.44
CA LEU A 169 -4.40 9.25 -8.27
C LEU A 169 -4.94 10.56 -7.67
N LYS A 170 -5.28 11.54 -8.52
CA LYS A 170 -5.91 12.80 -8.09
C LYS A 170 -7.20 12.51 -7.32
N LEU A 171 -8.04 11.65 -7.86
CA LEU A 171 -9.30 11.26 -7.24
C LEU A 171 -9.07 10.58 -5.88
N TRP A 172 -8.07 9.71 -5.75
CA TRP A 172 -7.70 9.11 -4.45
C TRP A 172 -7.18 10.13 -3.46
N LEU A 173 -6.36 11.08 -3.91
CA LEU A 173 -5.90 12.18 -3.07
C LEU A 173 -7.08 13.03 -2.61
N ASP A 174 -8.03 13.36 -3.48
CA ASP A 174 -9.20 14.14 -3.08
C ASP A 174 -10.10 13.35 -2.11
N ARG A 175 -10.28 12.04 -2.34
CA ARG A 175 -11.17 11.17 -1.54
C ARG A 175 -10.58 10.69 -0.21
N SER A 176 -9.27 10.54 -0.11
CA SER A 176 -8.61 10.19 1.16
C SER A 176 -8.71 11.31 2.20
N GLY A 177 -9.05 12.55 1.81
CA GLY A 177 -9.22 13.66 2.75
C GLY A 177 -7.95 13.85 3.61
N ASN A 178 -8.11 13.81 4.93
CA ASN A 178 -6.97 13.88 5.88
C ASN A 178 -6.46 12.49 6.33
N ALA A 179 -7.01 11.39 5.80
CA ALA A 179 -6.53 10.06 6.14
C ALA A 179 -5.12 9.83 5.56
N PRO A 180 -4.26 9.07 6.25
CA PRO A 180 -2.98 8.61 5.70
C PRO A 180 -3.17 7.94 4.34
N LEU A 181 -2.33 8.23 3.35
CA LEU A 181 -2.38 7.61 2.03
C LEU A 181 -1.17 6.69 1.81
N TRP A 182 -1.45 5.42 1.58
CA TRP A 182 -0.50 4.35 1.31
C TRP A 182 -0.45 4.13 -0.19
N ILE A 183 0.67 4.45 -0.84
CA ILE A 183 0.86 4.29 -2.27
C ILE A 183 1.78 3.09 -2.52
N PHE A 184 1.22 2.00 -3.05
CA PHE A 184 1.95 0.81 -3.44
C PHE A 184 2.12 0.81 -4.96
N GLY A 185 3.31 0.44 -5.43
CA GLY A 185 3.59 0.50 -6.85
C GLY A 185 4.71 -0.44 -7.26
N GLU A 186 4.48 -1.21 -8.33
CA GLU A 186 5.58 -1.85 -9.05
C GLU A 186 6.01 -0.91 -10.18
N VAL A 187 7.27 -0.49 -10.15
CA VAL A 187 7.88 0.24 -11.26
C VAL A 187 8.83 -0.70 -12.01
N ALA A 188 8.55 -0.93 -13.29
CA ALA A 188 9.50 -1.59 -14.17
C ALA A 188 10.77 -0.70 -14.31
N CYS A 189 11.95 -1.33 -14.27
CA CYS A 189 13.26 -0.66 -14.24
C CYS A 189 13.56 0.29 -15.43
N SER A 190 12.71 0.33 -16.45
CA SER A 190 12.90 1.06 -17.71
C SER A 190 12.03 2.34 -17.86
N MET A 191 11.25 2.73 -16.86
CA MET A 191 10.40 3.92 -16.96
C MET A 191 11.19 5.24 -17.00
N THR A 192 10.83 6.11 -17.95
CA THR A 192 11.37 7.47 -18.09
C THR A 192 10.78 8.44 -17.06
N VAL A 193 11.56 9.45 -16.67
CA VAL A 193 11.25 10.42 -15.60
C VAL A 193 9.92 11.22 -15.73
N PRO A 194 9.37 11.52 -16.93
CA PRO A 194 8.18 12.37 -17.06
C PRO A 194 6.92 11.85 -16.34
N SER A 195 6.76 10.53 -16.21
CA SER A 195 5.60 9.93 -15.53
C SER A 195 5.64 10.13 -14.00
N TYR A 196 6.83 10.24 -13.41
CA TYR A 196 7.00 10.52 -11.98
C TYR A 196 6.70 11.97 -11.64
N GLU A 197 7.08 12.89 -12.53
CA GLU A 197 6.88 14.31 -12.34
C GLU A 197 5.38 14.64 -12.23
N ALA A 198 4.56 14.05 -13.10
CA ALA A 198 3.12 14.22 -13.06
C ALA A 198 2.47 13.63 -11.79
N MET A 199 2.93 12.47 -11.31
CA MET A 199 2.44 11.90 -10.04
C MET A 199 2.83 12.78 -8.86
N ALA A 200 4.06 13.26 -8.83
CA ALA A 200 4.56 14.03 -7.70
C ALA A 200 4.00 15.46 -7.67
N GLN A 201 3.68 16.07 -8.84
CA GLN A 201 2.89 17.29 -8.94
C GLN A 201 1.48 17.12 -8.35
N LEU A 202 0.85 15.95 -8.57
CA LEU A 202 -0.50 15.67 -8.07
C LEU A 202 -0.58 15.54 -6.57
N ILE A 203 0.43 14.95 -5.93
CA ILE A 203 0.41 14.74 -4.49
C ILE A 203 0.37 16.10 -3.76
N GLY A 204 0.81 17.21 -4.38
CA GLY A 204 1.08 18.56 -3.84
C GLY A 204 -0.02 19.33 -3.06
N ARG A 205 -1.09 18.67 -2.61
CA ARG A 205 -2.18 19.24 -1.78
C ARG A 205 -2.09 18.73 -0.32
N PRO A 206 -2.83 19.30 0.66
CA PRO A 206 -2.35 19.53 2.04
C PRO A 206 -2.08 18.26 2.87
N LYS A 207 -1.28 18.43 3.94
CA LYS A 207 -0.84 17.49 4.99
C LYS A 207 -1.32 16.03 4.85
N LYS A 208 -0.56 15.20 4.15
CA LYS A 208 -0.79 13.75 4.03
C LYS A 208 0.45 12.94 4.40
N THR A 209 0.20 11.78 4.97
CA THR A 209 1.18 10.71 5.10
C THR A 209 1.25 9.97 3.76
N LEU A 210 2.46 9.78 3.22
CA LEU A 210 2.74 9.03 2.00
C LEU A 210 3.64 7.83 2.31
N LEU A 211 3.12 6.61 2.23
CA LEU A 211 3.96 5.41 2.28
C LEU A 211 4.18 4.88 0.87
N LEU A 212 5.42 4.87 0.37
CA LEU A 212 5.81 4.29 -0.91
C LEU A 212 6.43 2.90 -0.69
N ALA A 213 5.66 1.85 -0.97
CA ALA A 213 6.15 0.48 -0.88
C ALA A 213 6.13 -0.22 -2.25
N TYR A 214 7.21 -0.95 -2.52
CA TYR A 214 7.37 -1.74 -3.75
C TYR A 214 7.17 -3.22 -3.43
N ARG A 215 6.26 -3.88 -4.14
CA ARG A 215 6.11 -5.34 -4.13
C ARG A 215 6.87 -5.93 -5.31
N LYS A 216 7.53 -7.07 -5.13
CA LYS A 216 8.08 -7.85 -6.26
C LYS A 216 7.09 -8.96 -6.53
N SER A 217 6.28 -8.83 -7.57
CA SER A 217 5.63 -9.98 -8.16
C SER A 217 6.74 -10.88 -8.74
N PHE A 218 6.93 -12.07 -8.16
CA PHE A 218 7.63 -13.11 -8.90
C PHE A 218 6.66 -13.58 -9.98
N PRO A 219 7.05 -13.62 -11.26
CA PRO A 219 6.21 -14.27 -12.25
C PRO A 219 5.94 -15.68 -11.75
N ARG A 220 4.66 -16.02 -11.55
CA ARG A 220 4.25 -17.41 -11.35
C ARG A 220 4.81 -18.15 -12.57
N ARG A 221 5.83 -18.98 -12.37
CA ARG A 221 6.27 -19.95 -13.39
C ARG A 221 5.08 -20.88 -13.60
N SER A 222 4.22 -20.54 -14.55
CA SER A 222 3.25 -21.45 -15.13
C SER A 222 4.04 -22.60 -15.70
N ARG A 223 4.07 -23.74 -14.99
CA ARG A 223 4.50 -25.01 -15.57
C ARG A 223 3.46 -25.40 -16.61
N MET A 224 3.67 -24.97 -17.85
CA MET A 224 3.23 -25.73 -19.01
C MET A 224 4.49 -26.11 -19.77
N ALA A 225 4.92 -27.35 -19.52
CA ALA A 225 5.77 -28.07 -20.44
C ALA A 225 4.94 -28.36 -21.69
N GLN A 226 5.35 -27.84 -22.84
CA GLN A 226 5.14 -28.52 -24.10
C GLN A 226 6.29 -28.17 -25.05
N ASN A 227 6.90 -29.25 -25.53
CA ASN A 227 8.08 -29.31 -26.38
C ASN A 227 7.84 -28.63 -27.72
N LEU A 228 8.65 -27.63 -28.06
CA LEU A 228 9.11 -27.44 -29.44
C LEU A 228 10.56 -26.96 -29.39
N THR A 229 11.43 -27.83 -29.89
CA THR A 229 12.86 -27.63 -30.12
C THR A 229 13.09 -26.53 -31.15
N CYS A 230 13.89 -25.51 -30.82
CA CYS A 230 14.56 -24.66 -31.79
C CYS A 230 16.07 -24.67 -31.51
N PRO A 231 16.92 -25.23 -32.40
CA PRO A 231 18.35 -25.34 -32.20
C PRO A 231 19.05 -24.15 -32.85
N SER A 232 19.10 -23.01 -32.16
CA SER A 232 20.08 -21.94 -32.43
C SER A 232 19.89 -20.81 -31.43
N CYS A 233 20.63 -20.91 -30.32
CA CYS A 233 21.33 -19.79 -29.67
C CYS A 233 21.82 -20.27 -28.30
N SER A 234 23.08 -20.68 -28.29
CA SER A 234 23.95 -20.76 -27.13
C SER A 234 24.29 -19.36 -26.61
N CYS A 235 24.13 -19.11 -25.32
CA CYS A 235 24.95 -18.25 -24.44
C CYS A 235 24.38 -18.38 -23.02
N GLY A 236 25.10 -18.76 -21.97
CA GLY A 236 26.52 -18.54 -21.69
C GLY A 236 26.67 -17.28 -20.82
N TYR A 237 27.03 -17.46 -19.55
CA TYR A 237 27.13 -16.44 -18.51
C TYR A 237 28.31 -15.44 -18.70
N PHE A 238 28.13 -14.23 -18.13
CA PHE A 238 29.07 -13.13 -17.78
C PHE A 238 29.72 -12.26 -18.89
N MET A 239 29.40 -10.95 -18.90
CA MET A 239 30.37 -9.86 -18.61
C MET A 239 29.72 -8.47 -18.47
N LEU A 240 30.33 -7.61 -17.63
CA LEU A 240 30.10 -6.18 -17.53
C LEU A 240 30.32 -5.49 -18.90
N GLU A 241 29.41 -4.61 -19.32
CA GLU A 241 29.75 -3.52 -20.23
C GLU A 241 29.20 -2.17 -19.76
N ARG A 242 30.12 -1.21 -19.74
CA ARG A 242 29.92 0.24 -19.58
C ARG A 242 28.94 0.75 -20.63
N TRP A 243 27.96 1.54 -20.21
CA TRP A 243 27.33 2.54 -21.07
C TRP A 243 27.82 3.93 -20.68
N THR A 244 28.85 4.40 -21.39
CA THR A 244 29.10 5.82 -21.60
C THR A 244 28.48 6.19 -22.95
N SER A 245 27.30 6.80 -22.92
CA SER A 245 26.88 7.72 -23.97
C SER A 245 25.95 8.77 -23.39
N LEU A 246 26.48 9.97 -23.48
CA LEU A 246 25.99 11.25 -22.99
C LEU A 246 24.88 11.71 -23.95
N HIS A 247 23.61 11.57 -23.58
CA HIS A 247 22.62 12.54 -24.02
C HIS A 247 22.37 13.47 -22.84
N ILE A 248 22.86 14.71 -22.99
CA ILE A 248 22.62 15.81 -22.06
C ILE A 248 21.14 16.20 -22.23
N PHE A 249 20.24 15.41 -21.64
CA PHE A 249 18.97 15.94 -21.18
C PHE A 249 19.27 16.65 -19.87
N SER A 250 18.89 17.92 -19.78
CA SER A 250 18.92 18.62 -18.49
C SER A 250 18.21 17.75 -17.46
N PRO A 251 18.78 17.56 -16.26
CA PRO A 251 18.11 16.78 -15.22
C PRO A 251 16.72 17.37 -15.01
N PRO A 252 15.66 16.55 -15.01
CA PRO A 252 14.31 17.03 -14.80
C PRO A 252 14.25 17.81 -13.48
N PRO A 253 13.48 18.91 -13.43
CA PRO A 253 13.43 19.76 -12.26
C PRO A 253 13.00 18.93 -11.04
N PRO A 254 13.57 19.19 -9.86
CA PRO A 254 13.17 18.49 -8.64
C PRO A 254 11.69 18.74 -8.36
N ILE A 255 10.95 17.68 -8.08
CA ILE A 255 9.54 17.78 -7.71
C ILE A 255 9.44 18.26 -6.27
N MET A 256 8.90 19.46 -6.10
CA MET A 256 8.71 20.10 -4.80
C MET A 256 7.30 19.82 -4.27
N HIS A 257 7.21 19.43 -3.00
CA HIS A 257 5.92 19.15 -2.37
C HIS A 257 5.90 19.57 -0.89
N THR A 258 4.92 20.40 -0.53
CA THR A 258 4.83 21.04 0.78
C THR A 258 3.87 20.37 1.77
N GLY A 259 3.09 19.39 1.34
CA GLY A 259 2.07 18.72 2.15
C GLY A 259 2.45 17.32 2.64
N ILE A 260 3.58 16.73 2.26
CA ILE A 260 3.97 15.41 2.79
C ILE A 260 4.73 15.62 4.11
N CYS A 261 4.14 15.17 5.21
CA CYS A 261 4.77 15.20 6.54
C CYS A 261 5.36 13.84 6.94
N LEU A 262 4.92 12.75 6.32
CA LEU A 262 5.48 11.42 6.52
C LEU A 262 5.77 10.77 5.18
N LEU A 263 6.99 10.31 4.95
CA LEU A 263 7.40 9.58 3.76
C LEU A 263 8.07 8.28 4.20
N ASN A 264 7.60 7.12 3.76
CA ASN A 264 8.32 5.86 3.99
C ASN A 264 8.63 5.19 2.65
N VAL A 265 9.89 4.90 2.36
CA VAL A 265 10.37 4.46 1.05
C VAL A 265 10.95 3.05 1.14
N ALA A 266 10.35 2.08 0.45
CA ALA A 266 10.97 0.77 0.29
C ALA A 266 12.22 0.83 -0.61
N TRP A 267 13.17 -0.09 -0.42
CA TRP A 267 14.50 -0.03 -1.06
C TRP A 267 14.50 0.17 -2.58
N LYS A 268 13.54 -0.45 -3.27
CA LYS A 268 13.43 -0.39 -4.73
C LYS A 268 12.85 0.93 -5.24
N ALA A 269 12.14 1.66 -4.40
CA ALA A 269 11.61 2.98 -4.71
C ALA A 269 12.63 4.11 -4.44
N ALA A 270 13.86 3.78 -4.05
CA ALA A 270 14.89 4.77 -3.72
C ALA A 270 15.38 5.63 -4.90
N LYS A 271 14.99 5.33 -6.15
CA LYS A 271 15.20 6.27 -7.27
C LYS A 271 14.25 7.45 -7.21
N VAL A 272 13.07 7.29 -6.61
CA VAL A 272 12.08 8.37 -6.51
C VAL A 272 12.59 9.50 -5.62
N ILE A 273 13.30 9.18 -4.53
CA ILE A 273 13.83 10.22 -3.63
C ILE A 273 14.83 11.15 -4.31
N ASP A 274 15.49 10.73 -5.41
CA ASP A 274 16.43 11.55 -6.17
C ASP A 274 15.75 12.78 -6.79
N HIS A 275 14.44 12.71 -7.00
CA HIS A 275 13.63 13.74 -7.64
C HIS A 275 12.67 14.45 -6.68
N LEU A 276 12.63 14.10 -5.38
CA LEU A 276 11.71 14.71 -4.42
C LEU A 276 12.39 15.80 -3.57
N THR A 277 11.65 16.89 -3.32
CA THR A 277 11.98 17.95 -2.37
C THR A 277 10.76 18.19 -1.47
N LEU A 278 10.85 17.76 -0.21
CA LEU A 278 9.73 17.76 0.76
C LEU A 278 10.02 18.68 1.97
N PRO A 279 9.92 20.02 1.84
CA PRO A 279 10.34 20.95 2.90
C PRO A 279 9.63 20.82 4.25
N TRP A 280 8.51 20.10 4.32
CA TRP A 280 7.69 19.92 5.53
C TRP A 280 7.70 18.47 6.02
N LEU A 281 8.69 17.68 5.60
CA LEU A 281 8.79 16.28 5.98
C LEU A 281 9.24 16.15 7.44
N GLU A 282 8.33 15.74 8.31
CA GLU A 282 8.57 15.52 9.74
C GLU A 282 9.07 14.11 10.03
N THR A 283 8.59 13.11 9.28
CA THR A 283 8.93 11.70 9.45
C THR A 283 9.40 11.06 8.15
N PHE A 284 10.57 10.42 8.18
CA PHE A 284 11.13 9.73 7.02
C PHE A 284 11.47 8.28 7.37
N GLY A 285 10.81 7.33 6.73
CA GLY A 285 11.14 5.92 6.76
C GLY A 285 11.87 5.50 5.49
N ILE A 286 12.86 4.63 5.62
CA ILE A 286 13.49 4.01 4.47
C ILE A 286 13.93 2.58 4.76
N THR A 287 13.53 1.66 3.89
CA THR A 287 14.13 0.32 3.83
C THR A 287 15.36 0.39 2.93
N ALA A 288 16.51 0.00 3.44
CA ALA A 288 17.86 0.28 2.94
C ALA A 288 18.02 0.55 1.44
N SER A 289 18.28 1.82 1.12
CA SER A 289 18.81 2.24 -0.18
C SER A 289 20.31 2.54 -0.09
N THR A 290 20.93 2.97 -1.20
CA THR A 290 22.28 3.53 -1.16
C THR A 290 22.28 4.79 -0.30
N VAL A 291 23.09 4.79 0.77
CA VAL A 291 23.17 5.90 1.74
C VAL A 291 23.42 7.26 1.08
N SER A 292 24.16 7.28 -0.01
CA SER A 292 24.41 8.48 -0.80
C SER A 292 23.13 9.18 -1.26
N LYS A 293 22.10 8.42 -1.62
CA LYS A 293 20.80 8.98 -2.06
C LYS A 293 20.01 9.55 -0.89
N VAL A 294 20.03 8.87 0.25
CA VAL A 294 19.40 9.38 1.48
C VAL A 294 20.05 10.68 1.90
N ALA A 295 21.38 10.72 1.95
CA ALA A 295 22.12 11.94 2.29
C ALA A 295 21.79 13.09 1.32
N ALA A 296 21.81 12.83 0.01
CA ALA A 296 21.45 13.82 -1.00
C ALA A 296 19.99 14.31 -0.84
N PHE A 297 19.06 13.40 -0.54
CA PHE A 297 17.67 13.74 -0.30
C PHE A 297 17.52 14.61 0.97
N LEU A 298 18.08 14.19 2.09
CA LEU A 298 18.04 14.95 3.35
C LEU A 298 18.66 16.35 3.22
N HIS A 299 19.76 16.47 2.47
CA HIS A 299 20.36 17.76 2.15
C HIS A 299 19.41 18.67 1.37
N ARG A 300 18.57 18.13 0.49
CA ARG A 300 17.54 18.91 -0.24
C ARG A 300 16.36 19.33 0.64
N LEU A 301 16.03 18.58 1.69
CA LEU A 301 14.84 18.83 2.52
C LEU A 301 14.90 20.11 3.35
N ARG A 302 16.10 20.66 3.61
CA ARG A 302 16.28 21.85 4.46
C ARG A 302 15.60 21.72 5.85
N CYS A 303 15.83 20.56 6.50
CA CYS A 303 15.88 20.37 7.97
C CYS A 303 14.61 20.48 8.84
N THR A 304 13.42 20.03 8.41
CA THR A 304 12.24 19.86 9.31
C THR A 304 12.06 18.45 9.88
N LEU A 305 12.98 17.52 9.56
CA LEU A 305 12.83 16.12 9.90
C LEU A 305 13.04 15.85 11.40
N GLU A 306 11.99 15.37 12.06
CA GLU A 306 11.99 15.05 13.49
C GLU A 306 12.22 13.55 13.76
N ALA A 307 11.74 12.68 12.87
CA ALA A 307 11.84 11.22 13.02
C ALA A 307 12.40 10.54 11.77
N LEU A 308 13.32 9.60 11.98
CA LEU A 308 13.99 8.83 10.92
C LEU A 308 13.94 7.34 11.23
N TYR A 309 13.21 6.59 10.40
CA TYR A 309 13.06 5.15 10.53
C TYR A 309 13.91 4.46 9.47
N ILE A 310 15.00 3.80 9.85
CA ILE A 310 15.79 3.01 8.88
C ILE A 310 15.53 1.54 9.12
N ARG A 311 14.97 0.87 8.11
CA ARG A 311 14.68 -0.57 8.09
C ARG A 311 15.70 -1.32 7.27
N ASP A 312 16.13 -2.48 7.74
CA ASP A 312 17.01 -3.43 7.05
C ASP A 312 18.32 -2.85 6.49
N PRO A 313 19.00 -1.94 7.20
CA PRO A 313 20.13 -1.23 6.61
C PRO A 313 21.22 -2.19 6.10
N VAL A 314 21.45 -2.15 4.78
CA VAL A 314 22.77 -2.41 4.17
C VAL A 314 23.82 -1.75 5.07
N PRO A 315 25.01 -2.36 5.29
CA PRO A 315 25.98 -1.85 6.25
C PRO A 315 26.25 -0.37 6.00
N LEU A 316 25.63 0.49 6.84
CA LEU A 316 25.66 1.93 6.64
C LEU A 316 27.06 2.49 6.88
N GLY A 317 27.94 1.71 7.51
CA GLY A 317 29.30 2.10 7.85
C GLY A 317 29.35 3.48 8.50
N GLY A 318 30.40 4.24 8.20
CA GLY A 318 30.54 5.64 8.59
C GLY A 318 29.61 6.62 7.85
N HIS A 319 28.60 6.14 7.11
CA HIS A 319 27.65 7.02 6.42
C HIS A 319 26.41 7.34 7.25
N LEU A 320 26.03 6.51 8.22
CA LEU A 320 24.92 6.84 9.13
C LEU A 320 25.23 8.11 9.91
N SER A 321 26.46 8.26 10.42
CA SER A 321 26.91 9.50 11.06
C SER A 321 26.77 10.72 10.14
N ARG A 322 27.03 10.58 8.83
CA ARG A 322 26.84 11.66 7.86
C ARG A 322 25.36 12.02 7.69
N ILE A 323 24.47 11.04 7.54
CA ILE A 323 23.01 11.25 7.49
C ILE A 323 22.55 12.00 8.74
N LEU A 324 22.96 11.49 9.90
CA LEU A 324 22.59 12.00 11.20
C LEU A 324 23.09 13.44 11.43
N ASN A 325 24.31 13.76 10.99
CA ASN A 325 24.85 15.13 11.03
C ASN A 325 24.15 16.09 10.06
N MET A 326 23.52 15.60 8.99
CA MET A 326 22.75 16.44 8.06
C MET A 326 21.38 16.85 8.62
N VAL A 327 20.92 16.22 9.69
CA VAL A 327 19.60 16.48 10.29
C VAL A 327 19.78 16.81 11.78
N PRO A 328 20.25 18.03 12.10
CA PRO A 328 20.57 18.41 13.48
C PRO A 328 19.32 18.46 14.38
N HIS A 329 18.12 18.54 13.82
CA HIS A 329 16.86 18.60 14.58
C HIS A 329 16.20 17.23 14.81
N LEU A 330 16.88 16.13 14.44
CA LEU A 330 16.34 14.79 14.57
C LEU A 330 16.13 14.41 16.04
N LYS A 331 14.88 14.25 16.46
CA LYS A 331 14.50 13.90 17.84
C LYS A 331 14.47 12.39 18.06
N SER A 332 13.97 11.65 17.08
CA SER A 332 13.62 10.22 17.23
C SER A 332 14.05 9.35 16.04
N PRO A 333 15.33 8.94 15.95
CA PRO A 333 15.72 7.84 15.10
C PRO A 333 15.27 6.49 15.68
N SER A 334 14.67 5.69 14.83
CA SER A 334 14.40 4.27 15.08
C SER A 334 15.12 3.46 14.02
N LEU A 335 15.93 2.51 14.48
CA LEU A 335 16.64 1.61 13.59
C LEU A 335 16.09 0.19 13.81
N GLN A 336 15.54 -0.39 12.74
CA GLN A 336 14.92 -1.71 12.76
C GLN A 336 15.63 -2.65 11.78
N TRP A 337 15.84 -3.91 12.19
CA TRP A 337 16.46 -4.95 11.36
C TRP A 337 15.54 -6.15 11.25
N THR A 338 15.25 -6.59 10.03
CA THR A 338 14.69 -7.92 9.79
C THR A 338 15.83 -8.94 9.80
N PRO A 339 15.82 -9.89 10.75
CA PRO A 339 16.84 -10.94 10.82
C PRO A 339 16.75 -11.92 9.63
N ASP A 340 15.64 -11.92 8.90
CA ASP A 340 15.28 -12.96 7.92
C ASP A 340 15.55 -12.60 6.45
N VAL A 341 16.38 -11.58 6.17
CA VAL A 341 16.78 -11.33 4.78
C VAL A 341 17.69 -12.46 4.31
N VAL A 342 17.07 -13.38 3.57
CA VAL A 342 17.62 -14.58 2.92
C VAL A 342 19.05 -14.36 2.45
N GLN A 343 19.97 -15.22 2.90
CA GLN A 343 21.36 -15.28 2.46
C GLN A 343 21.45 -15.42 0.93
N GLY A 344 21.58 -14.29 0.23
CA GLY A 344 22.02 -14.24 -1.16
C GLY A 344 23.54 -14.25 -1.25
N ALA A 345 24.08 -14.72 -2.38
CA ALA A 345 25.52 -14.94 -2.60
C ALA A 345 26.41 -13.67 -2.48
N ASP A 346 25.82 -12.47 -2.45
CA ASP A 346 26.55 -11.19 -2.41
C ASP A 346 26.45 -10.46 -1.04
N HIS A 347 26.03 -11.12 0.03
CA HIS A 347 25.89 -10.46 1.33
C HIS A 347 27.22 -10.29 2.08
N VAL A 348 27.68 -9.04 2.14
CA VAL A 348 28.75 -8.57 3.03
C VAL A 348 28.40 -8.95 4.47
N ASN A 349 29.33 -9.58 5.16
CA ASN A 349 29.19 -10.09 6.52
C ASN A 349 28.78 -8.94 7.48
N ASN A 350 27.50 -8.90 7.88
CA ASN A 350 26.89 -7.76 8.55
C ASN A 350 27.14 -7.68 10.06
N HIS A 351 28.00 -8.53 10.61
CA HIS A 351 28.33 -8.65 12.05
C HIS A 351 28.99 -7.42 12.71
N VAL A 352 29.06 -6.28 12.02
CA VAL A 352 29.50 -5.02 12.60
C VAL A 352 28.42 -4.51 13.56
N SER A 353 28.75 -4.50 14.85
CA SER A 353 27.87 -4.10 15.95
C SER A 353 27.15 -2.79 15.65
N ILE A 354 25.84 -2.75 15.87
CA ILE A 354 24.95 -1.60 15.68
C ILE A 354 25.51 -0.28 16.23
N LEU A 355 26.19 -0.37 17.37
CA LEU A 355 26.75 0.76 18.10
C LEU A 355 27.91 1.39 17.34
N SER A 356 28.71 0.58 16.64
CA SER A 356 29.80 1.07 15.78
C SER A 356 29.30 1.76 14.52
N LYS A 357 28.04 1.53 14.11
CA LYS A 357 27.40 2.24 13.00
C LYS A 357 26.76 3.57 13.47
N LEU A 358 26.25 3.61 14.68
CA LEU A 358 25.63 4.78 15.31
C LEU A 358 26.62 5.83 15.81
N SER A 359 27.86 5.41 16.04
CA SER A 359 28.88 6.26 16.61
C SER A 359 29.44 7.27 15.60
N VAL A 360 29.40 8.56 15.94
CA VAL A 360 30.30 9.54 15.36
C VAL A 360 31.65 9.35 16.05
N VAL A 361 32.70 9.07 15.27
CA VAL A 361 34.06 8.97 15.81
C VAL A 361 34.55 10.40 16.08
N LYS A 362 34.47 10.84 17.34
CA LYS A 362 35.13 12.06 17.81
C LYS A 362 36.35 11.63 18.61
N ASP A 363 37.54 12.02 18.15
CA ASP A 363 38.82 11.67 18.78
C ASP A 363 39.04 10.15 18.93
N GLY A 364 38.63 9.38 17.93
CA GLY A 364 38.75 7.91 17.96
C GLY A 364 37.72 7.20 18.85
N ARG A 365 36.81 7.95 19.50
CA ARG A 365 35.80 7.38 20.40
C ARG A 365 34.38 7.50 19.82
N PRO A 366 33.54 6.47 20.01
CA PRO A 366 32.17 6.50 19.55
C PRO A 366 31.31 7.41 20.44
N VAL A 367 30.64 8.42 19.85
CA VAL A 367 29.73 9.32 20.57
C VAL A 367 28.37 9.37 19.87
N LEU A 368 27.29 9.36 20.67
CA LEU A 368 25.91 9.57 20.19
C LEU A 368 25.70 11.03 19.78
N LEU A 369 24.76 11.29 18.86
CA LEU A 369 24.44 12.66 18.43
C LEU A 369 23.99 13.54 19.60
N PRO A 370 24.43 14.81 19.66
CA PRO A 370 23.98 15.77 20.68
C PRO A 370 22.48 16.06 20.70
N SER A 371 21.81 16.03 19.53
CA SER A 371 20.40 16.41 19.38
C SER A 371 19.38 15.30 19.67
N LEU A 372 19.86 14.08 19.88
CA LEU A 372 19.05 12.87 19.90
C LEU A 372 18.20 12.73 21.19
N GLN A 373 16.89 12.94 21.16
CA GLN A 373 16.05 12.85 22.38
C GLN A 373 15.64 11.43 22.75
N SER A 374 15.41 10.58 21.76
CA SER A 374 14.99 9.19 21.95
C SER A 374 15.71 8.27 20.98
N LEU A 375 16.15 7.10 21.43
CA LEU A 375 16.84 6.11 20.61
C LEU A 375 16.15 4.76 20.74
N SER A 376 15.54 4.26 19.67
CA SER A 376 15.01 2.88 19.62
C SER A 376 15.98 1.99 18.83
N ILE A 377 16.47 0.93 19.49
CA ILE A 377 17.40 -0.05 18.93
C ILE A 377 16.81 -1.44 19.08
N GLN A 378 16.72 -2.16 17.96
CA GLN A 378 16.44 -3.58 17.98
C GLN A 378 17.71 -4.39 18.35
N ILE A 379 17.62 -5.24 19.37
CA ILE A 379 18.72 -6.07 19.86
C ILE A 379 18.76 -7.42 19.11
N ASP A 380 19.97 -7.83 18.72
CA ASP A 380 20.27 -9.15 18.18
C ASP A 380 21.43 -9.83 18.95
N GLU A 381 21.84 -11.03 18.52
CA GLU A 381 22.93 -11.79 19.15
C GLU A 381 24.30 -11.10 19.09
N SER A 382 24.48 -10.07 18.25
CA SER A 382 25.71 -9.29 18.11
C SER A 382 25.75 -8.04 19.00
N PHE A 383 24.66 -7.75 19.71
CA PHE A 383 24.55 -6.55 20.54
C PHE A 383 25.51 -6.60 21.73
N LYS A 384 26.31 -5.54 21.89
CA LYS A 384 27.30 -5.40 22.97
C LYS A 384 26.84 -4.32 23.95
N PRO A 385 26.17 -4.67 25.07
CA PRO A 385 25.56 -3.67 25.96
C PRO A 385 26.60 -2.71 26.56
N ARG A 386 27.83 -3.18 26.82
CA ARG A 386 28.94 -2.35 27.29
C ARG A 386 29.26 -1.17 26.38
N GLY A 387 29.17 -1.37 25.05
CA GLY A 387 29.41 -0.28 24.10
C GLY A 387 28.33 0.79 24.16
N LEU A 388 27.08 0.41 24.44
CA LEU A 388 25.97 1.34 24.55
C LEU A 388 26.11 2.17 25.83
N LEU A 389 26.34 1.50 26.97
CA LEU A 389 26.55 2.18 28.26
C LEU A 389 27.66 3.22 28.16
N HIS A 390 28.81 2.86 27.60
CA HIS A 390 29.91 3.80 27.45
C HIS A 390 29.53 5.03 26.61
N MET A 391 28.74 4.86 25.54
CA MET A 391 28.26 5.99 24.75
C MET A 391 27.22 6.84 25.51
N LEU A 392 26.41 6.24 26.38
CA LEU A 392 25.45 6.94 27.23
C LEU A 392 26.16 7.73 28.33
N GLU A 393 27.17 7.16 28.97
CA GLU A 393 28.06 7.83 29.95
C GLU A 393 28.75 9.04 29.32
N LEU A 394 29.37 8.86 28.13
CA LEU A 394 30.02 9.95 27.42
C LEU A 394 29.07 11.10 27.10
N ARG A 395 27.77 10.80 26.95
CA ARG A 395 26.73 11.78 26.69
C ARG A 395 26.14 12.41 27.96
N SER A 396 26.10 11.68 29.07
CA SER A 396 25.54 12.16 30.34
C SER A 396 26.45 13.18 31.04
N HIS A 397 27.77 13.13 30.79
CA HIS A 397 28.71 14.11 31.34
C HIS A 397 28.48 15.52 30.77
N HIS A 398 27.62 16.28 31.47
CA HIS A 398 27.16 17.64 31.17
C HIS A 398 28.29 18.65 30.91
N SER A 399 29.47 18.45 31.48
CA SER A 399 30.59 19.41 31.39
C SER A 399 31.15 19.60 29.97
N ARG A 400 30.80 18.74 29.01
CA ARG A 400 31.26 18.84 27.61
C ARG A 400 30.25 19.42 26.64
N CYS A 401 29.01 19.70 27.08
CA CYS A 401 27.92 20.15 26.23
C CYS A 401 27.56 21.63 26.40
N ALA A 402 28.33 22.39 27.18
CA ALA A 402 28.03 23.78 27.55
C ALA A 402 27.86 24.73 26.36
N ASP A 403 28.42 24.42 25.19
CA ASP A 403 28.49 25.39 24.09
C ASP A 403 27.52 25.15 22.93
N ASN A 404 26.79 24.03 22.82
CA ASN A 404 26.01 23.76 21.60
C ASN A 404 24.83 22.81 21.81
N ASN A 405 23.59 23.33 21.92
CA ASN A 405 22.31 22.67 21.58
C ASN A 405 22.16 21.17 21.94
N CYS A 406 22.83 20.68 22.98
CA CYS A 406 22.75 19.29 23.39
C CYS A 406 21.41 19.08 24.07
N GLN A 407 20.55 18.28 23.45
CA GLN A 407 19.30 17.86 24.08
C GLN A 407 19.58 16.64 24.95
N LEU A 408 18.98 16.62 26.14
CA LEU A 408 19.03 15.46 27.03
C LEU A 408 18.42 14.25 26.33
N LEU A 409 19.18 13.14 26.29
CA LEU A 409 18.66 11.85 25.86
C LEU A 409 17.70 11.35 26.94
N LYS A 410 16.41 11.35 26.64
CA LYS A 410 15.38 11.00 27.63
C LYS A 410 15.09 9.51 27.63
N ASN A 411 14.99 8.91 26.44
CA ASN A 411 14.51 7.55 26.26
C ASN A 411 15.48 6.73 25.40
N VAL A 412 15.87 5.56 25.89
CA VAL A 412 16.58 4.55 25.09
C VAL A 412 15.74 3.27 25.13
N GLU A 413 15.00 3.04 24.05
CA GLU A 413 14.15 1.87 23.89
C GLU A 413 14.94 0.72 23.28
N LEU A 414 14.93 -0.42 23.96
CA LEU A 414 15.60 -1.63 23.51
C LEU A 414 14.55 -2.70 23.21
N GLU A 415 14.40 -3.03 21.92
CA GLU A 415 13.40 -4.00 21.43
C GLU A 415 14.07 -5.35 21.12
N GLY A 416 13.66 -6.42 21.82
CA GLY A 416 14.16 -7.77 21.57
C GLY A 416 13.27 -8.56 20.63
N LYS A 417 13.80 -9.09 19.51
CA LYS A 417 13.01 -9.99 18.61
C LYS A 417 13.12 -11.48 18.95
N THR A 418 14.22 -11.93 19.55
CA THR A 418 14.52 -13.37 19.70
C THR A 418 15.25 -13.70 21.00
N LYS A 419 14.72 -14.72 21.69
CA LYS A 419 15.16 -15.31 22.97
C LYS A 419 15.09 -14.34 24.17
N GLU A 420 14.09 -14.54 25.04
CA GLU A 420 13.96 -13.88 26.35
C GLU A 420 15.28 -13.84 27.14
N VAL A 421 16.12 -14.88 26.97
CA VAL A 421 17.43 -15.02 27.61
C VAL A 421 18.39 -13.87 27.28
N LEU A 422 18.42 -13.40 26.03
CA LEU A 422 19.37 -12.37 25.60
C LEU A 422 18.93 -10.98 26.08
N LEU A 423 17.63 -10.70 25.98
CA LEU A 423 17.06 -9.48 26.53
C LEU A 423 17.22 -9.43 28.05
N THR A 424 17.03 -10.56 28.75
CA THR A 424 17.23 -10.66 30.20
C THR A 424 18.69 -10.40 30.60
N ALA A 425 19.66 -10.96 29.88
CA ALA A 425 21.08 -10.71 30.14
C ALA A 425 21.44 -9.23 29.91
N VAL A 426 20.92 -8.61 28.85
CA VAL A 426 21.11 -7.18 28.58
C VAL A 426 20.44 -6.32 29.66
N LYS A 427 19.21 -6.65 30.07
CA LYS A 427 18.49 -5.98 31.18
C LYS A 427 19.31 -6.02 32.46
N LEU A 428 19.73 -7.22 32.89
CA LEU A 428 20.54 -7.39 34.10
C LEU A 428 21.84 -6.59 34.04
N TYR A 429 22.52 -6.61 32.89
CA TYR A 429 23.77 -5.87 32.72
C TYR A 429 23.54 -4.35 32.80
N ILE A 430 22.53 -3.82 32.12
CA ILE A 430 22.22 -2.38 32.15
C ILE A 430 21.77 -1.95 33.56
N SER A 431 20.89 -2.71 34.20
CA SER A 431 20.44 -2.41 35.58
C SER A 431 21.59 -2.44 36.59
N ALA A 432 22.58 -3.31 36.42
CA ALA A 432 23.76 -3.34 37.28
C ALA A 432 24.63 -2.07 37.18
N HIS A 433 24.56 -1.35 36.06
CA HIS A 433 25.37 -0.15 35.77
C HIS A 433 24.52 1.13 35.68
N GLU A 434 23.21 1.06 35.96
CA GLU A 434 22.30 2.20 35.86
C GLU A 434 22.67 3.34 36.81
N LYS A 435 23.30 3.02 37.95
CA LYS A 435 23.80 4.00 38.92
C LYS A 435 24.91 4.91 38.37
N GLU A 436 25.57 4.50 37.29
CA GLU A 436 26.62 5.26 36.62
C GLU A 436 26.04 6.23 35.56
N LEU A 437 24.77 6.04 35.19
CA LEU A 437 24.05 6.91 34.27
C LEU A 437 23.39 8.07 35.00
N ASP A 438 23.20 9.18 34.30
CA ASP A 438 22.40 10.30 34.79
C ASP A 438 20.94 9.85 34.94
N SER A 439 20.35 10.13 36.10
CA SER A 439 18.95 9.84 36.47
C SER A 439 17.90 10.32 35.45
N SER A 440 18.27 11.23 34.56
CA SER A 440 17.42 11.73 33.48
C SER A 440 17.27 10.77 32.29
N ILE A 441 18.14 9.76 32.14
CA ILE A 441 18.08 8.76 31.08
C ILE A 441 17.22 7.59 31.52
N LYS A 442 16.09 7.36 30.85
CA LYS A 442 15.25 6.17 31.04
C LYS A 442 15.56 5.14 29.96
N ILE A 443 15.80 3.90 30.36
CA ILE A 443 16.02 2.77 29.44
C ILE A 443 14.86 1.78 29.59
N PRO A 444 13.69 2.04 28.99
CA PRO A 444 12.62 1.06 28.94
C PRO A 444 13.00 -0.13 28.06
N PHE A 445 12.58 -1.31 28.47
CA PHE A 445 12.73 -2.54 27.69
C PHE A 445 11.36 -3.02 27.25
N LEU A 446 11.15 -3.10 25.94
CA LEU A 446 9.91 -3.54 25.30
C LEU A 446 9.99 -4.99 24.84
#